data_AF-A0A661SWF0-F1
#
_entry.id   AF-A0A661SWF0-F1
#
_cell.length_a   1.000
_cell.length_b   1.000
_cell.length_c   1.000
_cell.angle_alpha   90.00
_cell.angle_beta   90.00
_cell.angle_gamma   90.00
#
_symmetry.space_group_name_H-M   'P 1'
#
loop_
_entity.id
_entity.type
_entity.pdbx_description
1 polymer ?
#
loop_
_entity_poly.entity_id
_entity_poly.type
_entity_poly.pdbx_seq_one_letter_code
_entity_poly.pdbx_strand_id
1 'polypeptide(L)'
;MFMEGAGMINELEICKLYNEIDVTIPFNDSGIKILISENGMGKTTVLKILHAVLTRQFYRLDAIDFDKIVLTFNNEKVIIRQSDLHPSYMADHLPHEFKTLRDALSENNYKILLDSARRLPFKELKEMPLLEYSAKITEAPRAYLAELLKKFKFDLNESLSDIDRKITNCFSSQVLYLPTFRRIEEDLRNLGLVASDLLKLDELVRSGMQDIQEKIDKATWEIRNALYSRLTDEQWFFELADILNILDNSRADDVEHLKTVLDRIGGDISKNGLDAFLNQVDPNTFDFPYETDKENKYEILKERLAGVMKTYTYQKQKQKDINEFVRTCNKYLIDKEIVYDETQGHTKFVKVGGSELDSMEKMSSGEKQIVSLFARLYFDFEKTCLVIIDEPENSMSIEWQKMLLPDILETPKCGYLIAATHSPFIFNNKLNLHTVALNEYIRRSD
;
A
#
# COMPACT_ATOMS: atom_id res chain seq x y z
N MET A 1 8.18 3.27 17.90
CA MET A 1 8.52 4.65 17.50
C MET A 1 7.33 5.15 16.70
N PHE A 2 6.38 5.76 17.39
CA PHE A 2 5.13 6.25 16.79
C PHE A 2 5.44 7.43 15.86
N MET A 3 4.85 7.40 14.66
CA MET A 3 4.58 8.51 13.73
C MET A 3 5.25 9.88 14.04
N GLU A 4 6.58 9.96 14.12
CA GLU A 4 7.30 11.23 14.15
C GLU A 4 7.24 11.82 12.73
N GLY A 5 6.11 12.42 12.36
CA GLY A 5 5.97 13.19 11.11
C GLY A 5 4.66 13.03 10.34
N ALA A 6 3.74 12.16 10.75
CA ALA A 6 2.37 12.13 10.21
C ALA A 6 1.42 12.61 11.29
N GLY A 7 0.66 13.69 11.05
CA GLY A 7 -0.22 14.25 12.06
C GLY A 7 -1.18 13.19 12.60
N MET A 8 -1.15 13.05 13.92
CA MET A 8 -1.94 12.06 14.60
C MET A 8 -3.41 12.47 14.53
N ILE A 9 -4.29 11.51 14.23
CA ILE A 9 -5.73 11.73 14.31
C ILE A 9 -6.07 11.73 15.79
N ASN A 10 -6.72 12.78 16.30
CA ASN A 10 -7.11 12.89 17.70
C ASN A 10 -8.58 12.60 17.91
N GLU A 11 -9.45 13.02 16.99
CA GLU A 11 -10.88 12.88 17.16
C GLU A 11 -11.62 12.94 15.82
N LEU A 12 -12.65 12.10 15.68
CA LEU A 12 -13.64 12.17 14.61
C LEU A 12 -15.00 12.49 15.22
N GLU A 13 -15.62 13.59 14.80
CA GLU A 13 -17.01 13.92 15.07
C GLU A 13 -17.83 13.81 13.78
N ILE A 14 -18.99 13.15 13.84
CA ILE A 14 -19.97 13.09 12.75
C ILE A 14 -21.30 13.56 13.35
N CYS A 15 -21.83 14.66 12.84
CA CYS A 15 -23.09 15.23 13.33
C CYS A 15 -24.24 14.87 12.40
N LYS A 16 -25.39 14.53 12.99
CA LYS A 16 -26.63 14.14 12.32
C LYS A 16 -26.42 13.00 11.31
N LEU A 17 -25.60 12.01 11.65
CA LEU A 17 -25.48 10.80 10.85
C LEU A 17 -26.84 10.10 10.77
N TYR A 18 -27.26 9.79 9.55
CA TYR A 18 -28.62 9.31 9.23
C TYR A 18 -29.74 10.22 9.72
N ASN A 19 -29.45 11.50 9.95
CA ASN A 19 -30.34 12.48 10.56
C ASN A 19 -30.82 12.13 11.98
N GLU A 20 -30.17 11.17 12.65
CA GLU A 20 -30.64 10.63 13.93
C GLU A 20 -29.60 10.72 15.05
N ILE A 21 -28.31 10.56 14.72
CA ILE A 21 -27.26 10.40 15.73
C ILE A 21 -26.03 11.27 15.49
N ASP A 22 -25.42 11.71 16.58
CA ASP A 22 -24.09 12.29 16.60
C ASP A 22 -23.09 11.24 17.10
N VAL A 23 -21.93 11.16 16.45
CA VAL A 23 -20.87 10.19 16.76
C VAL A 23 -19.58 10.95 17.06
N THR A 24 -18.97 10.75 18.23
CA THR A 24 -17.69 11.39 18.60
C THR A 24 -16.69 10.35 19.10
N ILE A 25 -15.66 10.08 18.30
CA ILE A 25 -14.66 9.04 18.57
C ILE A 25 -13.30 9.68 18.80
N PRO A 26 -12.78 9.66 20.04
CA PRO A 26 -11.40 10.03 20.31
C PRO A 26 -10.44 8.90 19.90
N PHE A 27 -9.32 9.27 19.30
CA PHE A 27 -8.22 8.39 18.95
C PHE A 27 -7.05 8.65 19.90
N ASN A 28 -6.62 7.61 20.60
CA ASN A 28 -5.62 7.71 21.67
C ASN A 28 -4.20 7.48 21.11
N ASP A 29 -3.19 7.94 21.84
CA ASP A 29 -1.75 7.81 21.53
C ASP A 29 -1.23 6.35 21.56
N SER A 30 -2.08 5.38 21.91
CA SER A 30 -1.70 3.96 21.99
C SER A 30 -1.46 3.29 20.64
N GLY A 31 -1.81 3.94 19.52
CA GLY A 31 -1.66 3.35 18.19
C GLY A 31 -2.73 2.35 17.79
N ILE A 32 -3.72 2.14 18.64
CA ILE A 32 -4.70 1.06 18.51
C ILE A 32 -6.04 1.58 18.99
N LYS A 33 -7.08 1.37 18.17
CA LYS A 33 -8.48 1.59 18.53
C LYS A 33 -9.33 0.42 18.01
N ILE A 34 -10.04 -0.27 18.90
CA ILE A 34 -10.99 -1.31 18.51
C ILE A 34 -12.39 -0.86 18.93
N LEU A 35 -13.29 -0.84 17.96
CA LEU A 35 -14.70 -0.46 18.11
C LEU A 35 -15.56 -1.72 18.06
N ILE A 36 -16.33 -1.95 19.12
CA ILE A 36 -17.32 -3.05 19.19
C ILE A 36 -18.72 -2.48 19.23
N SER A 37 -19.69 -3.11 18.58
CA SER A 37 -21.11 -2.81 18.81
C SER A 37 -21.98 -3.91 18.23
N GLU A 38 -23.30 -3.81 18.39
CA GLU A 38 -24.25 -4.72 17.74
C GLU A 38 -24.47 -4.39 16.26
N ASN A 39 -24.98 -5.37 15.50
CA ASN A 39 -25.21 -5.23 14.06
C ASN A 39 -26.13 -4.02 13.80
N GLY A 40 -25.84 -3.25 12.76
CA GLY A 40 -26.66 -2.10 12.38
C GLY A 40 -26.33 -0.77 13.10
N MET A 41 -25.43 -0.75 14.09
CA MET A 41 -25.03 0.49 14.79
C MET A 41 -24.07 1.41 14.01
N GLY A 42 -23.90 1.23 12.70
CA GLY A 42 -23.13 2.17 11.86
C GLY A 42 -21.60 2.05 11.88
N LYS A 43 -20.99 1.01 12.49
CA LYS A 43 -19.52 0.78 12.49
C LYS A 43 -18.89 0.93 11.11
N THR A 44 -19.39 0.19 10.12
CA THR A 44 -18.88 0.27 8.76
C THR A 44 -19.00 1.68 8.19
N THR A 45 -20.09 2.38 8.46
CA THR A 45 -20.31 3.74 7.96
C THR A 45 -19.32 4.72 8.57
N VAL A 46 -19.09 4.65 9.88
CA VAL A 46 -18.05 5.42 10.56
C VAL A 46 -16.67 5.15 9.95
N LEU A 47 -16.32 3.89 9.73
CA LEU A 47 -15.03 3.54 9.10
C LEU A 47 -14.94 4.00 7.64
N LYS A 48 -16.03 3.89 6.86
CA LYS A 48 -16.13 4.37 5.48
C LYS A 48 -15.96 5.89 5.41
N ILE A 49 -16.59 6.63 6.33
CA ILE A 49 -16.43 8.08 6.45
C ILE A 49 -14.97 8.41 6.77
N LEU A 50 -14.40 7.80 7.81
CA LEU A 50 -13.01 8.05 8.20
C LEU A 50 -12.05 7.78 7.04
N HIS A 51 -12.19 6.64 6.37
CA HIS A 51 -11.39 6.28 5.21
C HIS A 51 -11.57 7.27 4.04
N ALA A 52 -12.80 7.66 3.71
CA ALA A 52 -13.09 8.60 2.63
C ALA A 52 -12.47 9.98 2.89
N VAL A 53 -12.54 10.47 4.13
CA VAL A 53 -11.91 11.75 4.52
C VAL A 53 -10.39 11.66 4.45
N LEU A 54 -9.78 10.64 5.08
CA LEU A 54 -8.32 10.50 5.13
C LEU A 54 -7.69 10.25 3.75
N THR A 55 -8.37 9.50 2.88
CA THR A 55 -7.91 9.28 1.50
C THR A 55 -8.35 10.38 0.53
N ARG A 56 -9.07 11.39 1.03
CA ARG A 56 -9.57 12.55 0.28
C ARG A 56 -10.48 12.15 -0.88
N GLN A 57 -11.23 11.07 -0.72
CA GLN A 57 -12.20 10.52 -1.69
C GLN A 57 -13.61 10.98 -1.31
N PHE A 58 -13.85 12.28 -1.36
CA PHE A 58 -15.07 12.89 -0.80
C PHE A 58 -16.35 12.46 -1.54
N TYR A 59 -16.27 12.07 -2.81
CA TYR A 59 -17.41 11.53 -3.57
C TYR A 59 -18.09 10.33 -2.88
N ARG A 60 -17.39 9.60 -2.01
CA ARG A 60 -17.95 8.48 -1.24
C ARG A 60 -18.88 8.91 -0.10
N LEU A 61 -18.80 10.18 0.29
CA LEU A 61 -19.60 10.76 1.36
C LEU A 61 -21.00 11.16 0.87
N ASP A 62 -21.20 11.40 -0.44
CA ASP A 62 -22.49 11.81 -1.02
C ASP A 62 -23.65 10.87 -0.71
N ALA A 63 -23.36 9.56 -0.62
CA ALA A 63 -24.37 8.54 -0.37
C ALA A 63 -24.74 8.41 1.11
N ILE A 64 -24.13 9.21 1.99
CA ILE A 64 -24.30 9.13 3.44
C ILE A 64 -24.99 10.43 3.89
N ASP A 65 -26.09 10.30 4.60
CA ASP A 65 -26.78 11.44 5.20
C ASP A 65 -26.03 11.88 6.47
N PHE A 66 -25.51 13.11 6.45
CA PHE A 66 -24.95 13.79 7.61
C PHE A 66 -25.10 15.32 7.46
N ASP A 67 -24.90 16.07 8.55
CA ASP A 67 -24.83 17.53 8.51
C ASP A 67 -23.39 18.01 8.34
N LYS A 68 -22.51 17.59 9.26
CA LYS A 68 -21.08 17.89 9.23
C LYS A 68 -20.22 16.75 9.77
N ILE A 69 -19.02 16.63 9.23
CA ILE A 69 -17.94 15.80 9.73
C ILE A 69 -16.82 16.73 10.19
N VAL A 70 -16.29 16.49 11.39
CA VAL A 70 -15.13 17.19 11.93
C VAL A 70 -14.03 16.18 12.24
N LEU A 71 -12.87 16.36 11.63
CA LEU A 71 -11.69 15.55 11.92
C LEU A 71 -10.60 16.43 12.52
N THR A 72 -10.18 16.09 13.74
CA THR A 72 -9.17 16.84 14.49
C THR A 72 -7.82 16.15 14.34
N PHE A 73 -6.82 16.88 13.86
CA PHE A 73 -5.43 16.47 13.75
C PHE A 73 -4.55 17.36 14.63
N ASN A 74 -3.97 16.81 15.68
CA ASN A 74 -3.31 17.55 16.75
C ASN A 74 -4.23 18.69 17.26
N ASN A 75 -3.97 19.93 16.81
CA ASN A 75 -4.74 21.13 17.15
C ASN A 75 -5.53 21.72 15.96
N GLU A 76 -5.42 21.13 14.77
CA GLU A 76 -6.08 21.59 13.55
C GLU A 76 -7.38 20.83 13.35
N LYS A 77 -8.46 21.55 13.03
CA LYS A 77 -9.78 20.97 12.71
C LYS A 77 -10.09 21.09 11.24
N VAL A 78 -10.38 19.96 10.61
CA VAL A 78 -10.93 19.88 9.26
C VAL A 78 -12.42 19.66 9.38
N ILE A 79 -13.22 20.53 8.75
CA ILE A 79 -14.68 20.47 8.77
C ILE A 79 -15.17 20.26 7.34
N ILE A 80 -16.05 19.28 7.16
CA ILE A 80 -16.70 18.95 5.88
C ILE A 80 -18.21 18.96 6.13
N ARG A 81 -18.96 19.78 5.41
CA ARG A 81 -20.42 19.80 5.46
C ARG A 81 -21.00 19.06 4.27
N GLN A 82 -22.22 18.55 4.39
CA GLN A 82 -22.93 17.95 3.25
C GLN A 82 -23.01 18.94 2.07
N SER A 83 -23.21 20.23 2.36
CA SER A 83 -23.24 21.30 1.36
C SER A 83 -21.91 21.49 0.60
N ASP A 84 -20.77 21.11 1.20
CA ASP A 84 -19.46 21.19 0.55
C ASP A 84 -19.28 20.09 -0.50
N LEU A 85 -19.99 18.96 -0.33
CA LEU A 85 -19.93 17.84 -1.26
C LEU A 85 -20.67 18.10 -2.56
N HIS A 86 -21.67 19.00 -2.55
CA HIS A 86 -22.39 19.42 -3.74
C HIS A 86 -21.45 20.18 -4.67
N PRO A 87 -21.10 19.61 -5.81
CA PRO A 87 -20.11 20.25 -6.64
C PRO A 87 -20.79 21.33 -7.46
N SER A 88 -20.07 22.41 -7.76
CA SER A 88 -20.53 23.50 -8.63
C SER A 88 -20.64 23.05 -10.11
N TYR A 89 -21.09 21.82 -10.38
CA TYR A 89 -21.24 21.23 -11.73
C TYR A 89 -22.24 21.96 -12.63
N MET A 90 -22.98 22.91 -12.07
CA MET A 90 -23.94 23.75 -12.77
C MET A 90 -23.36 25.10 -13.17
N ALA A 91 -22.04 25.28 -13.06
CA ALA A 91 -21.46 26.56 -13.38
C ALA A 91 -21.38 26.75 -14.92
N ASP A 92 -22.11 27.73 -15.42
CA ASP A 92 -22.23 28.08 -16.85
C ASP A 92 -20.89 28.35 -17.55
N HIS A 93 -19.79 28.49 -16.80
CA HIS A 93 -18.44 28.74 -17.29
C HIS A 93 -17.64 27.48 -17.63
N LEU A 94 -18.16 26.28 -17.34
CA LEU A 94 -17.47 25.04 -17.68
C LEU A 94 -17.52 24.78 -19.20
N PRO A 95 -16.41 24.30 -19.81
CA PRO A 95 -16.39 23.91 -21.22
C PRO A 95 -17.47 22.89 -21.58
N HIS A 96 -17.92 22.90 -22.85
CA HIS A 96 -18.96 22.00 -23.35
C HIS A 96 -18.62 20.52 -23.11
N GLU A 97 -17.33 20.18 -23.14
CA GLU A 97 -16.79 18.85 -22.90
C GLU A 97 -17.14 18.32 -21.50
N PHE A 98 -17.28 19.17 -20.49
CA PHE A 98 -17.75 18.75 -19.16
C PHE A 98 -19.20 18.30 -19.19
N LYS A 99 -20.03 18.99 -19.98
CA LYS A 99 -21.42 18.59 -20.20
C LYS A 99 -21.48 17.27 -20.94
N THR A 100 -20.70 17.10 -22.00
CA THR A 100 -20.60 15.83 -22.73
C THR A 100 -20.14 14.68 -21.83
N LEU A 101 -19.12 14.90 -21.00
CA LEU A 101 -18.64 13.91 -20.03
C LEU A 101 -19.73 13.55 -19.01
N ARG A 102 -20.44 14.55 -18.47
CA ARG A 102 -21.51 14.34 -17.50
C ARG A 102 -22.68 13.56 -18.11
N ASP A 103 -23.05 13.91 -19.33
CA ASP A 103 -24.20 13.30 -20.01
C ASP A 103 -23.86 11.88 -20.51
N ALA A 104 -22.58 11.58 -20.77
CA ALA A 104 -22.11 10.26 -21.23
C ALA A 104 -21.72 9.29 -20.10
N LEU A 105 -21.38 9.79 -18.92
CA LEU A 105 -21.00 8.97 -17.76
C LEU A 105 -22.17 8.80 -16.79
N SER A 106 -22.16 7.71 -16.01
CA SER A 106 -23.01 7.63 -14.83
C SER A 106 -22.60 8.71 -13.82
N GLU A 107 -23.54 9.15 -12.99
CA GLU A 107 -23.29 10.17 -11.96
C GLU A 107 -22.10 9.80 -11.07
N ASN A 108 -22.01 8.53 -10.65
CA ASN A 108 -20.91 8.02 -9.84
C ASN A 108 -19.56 8.07 -10.59
N ASN A 109 -19.52 7.64 -11.85
CA ASN A 109 -18.31 7.70 -12.67
C ASN A 109 -17.85 9.13 -12.90
N TYR A 110 -18.78 10.05 -13.14
CA TYR A 110 -18.47 11.46 -13.28
C TYR A 110 -17.83 12.01 -12.00
N LYS A 111 -18.43 11.76 -10.83
CA LYS A 111 -17.87 12.18 -9.53
C LYS A 111 -16.48 11.61 -9.27
N ILE A 112 -16.28 10.31 -9.54
CA ILE A 112 -14.97 9.64 -9.42
C ILE A 112 -13.93 10.31 -10.31
N LEU A 113 -14.29 10.64 -11.55
CA LEU A 113 -13.38 11.28 -12.50
C LEU A 113 -12.92 12.65 -12.00
N LEU A 114 -13.84 13.45 -11.48
CA LEU A 114 -13.55 14.80 -10.98
C LEU A 114 -12.75 14.78 -9.67
N ASP A 115 -13.10 13.89 -8.75
CA ASP A 115 -12.33 13.66 -7.52
C ASP A 115 -10.89 13.21 -7.85
N SER A 116 -10.75 12.31 -8.83
CA SER A 116 -9.45 11.83 -9.29
C SER A 116 -8.63 12.93 -9.96
N ALA A 117 -9.27 13.81 -10.74
CA ALA A 117 -8.62 14.97 -11.33
C ALA A 117 -8.09 15.96 -10.27
N ARG A 118 -8.80 16.13 -9.16
CA ARG A 118 -8.35 16.94 -8.03
C ARG A 118 -7.14 16.31 -7.34
N ARG A 119 -7.17 15.00 -7.09
CA ARG A 119 -6.22 14.27 -6.23
C ARG A 119 -4.95 13.75 -6.90
N LEU A 120 -5.06 13.15 -8.09
CA LEU A 120 -3.97 12.40 -8.73
C LEU A 120 -3.02 13.31 -9.52
N PRO A 121 -1.70 13.06 -9.57
CA PRO A 121 -0.80 13.74 -10.52
C PRO A 121 -1.25 13.59 -11.98
N PHE A 122 -0.83 14.50 -12.86
CA PHE A 122 -1.26 14.50 -14.27
C PHE A 122 -0.97 13.17 -14.98
N LYS A 123 0.21 12.59 -14.75
CA LYS A 123 0.60 11.29 -15.34
C LYS A 123 -0.36 10.17 -14.94
N GLU A 124 -0.66 10.05 -13.65
CA GLU A 124 -1.57 9.02 -13.12
C GLU A 124 -3.01 9.23 -13.60
N LEU A 125 -3.50 10.47 -13.60
CA LEU A 125 -4.81 10.80 -14.15
C LEU A 125 -4.90 10.39 -15.62
N LYS A 126 -3.85 10.70 -16.39
CA LYS A 126 -3.74 10.32 -17.81
C LYS A 126 -3.67 8.82 -18.00
N GLU A 127 -3.30 8.01 -17.01
CA GLU A 127 -3.22 6.54 -17.10
C GLU A 127 -4.44 5.83 -16.50
N MET A 128 -5.38 6.59 -15.91
CA MET A 128 -6.60 6.06 -15.30
C MET A 128 -7.57 5.40 -16.32
N PRO A 129 -8.03 4.15 -16.11
CA PRO A 129 -8.93 3.45 -17.03
C PRO A 129 -10.25 4.19 -17.30
N LEU A 130 -10.81 4.84 -16.27
CA LEU A 130 -12.03 5.63 -16.44
C LEU A 130 -11.83 6.82 -17.37
N LEU A 131 -10.63 7.43 -17.41
CA LEU A 131 -10.31 8.49 -18.36
C LEU A 131 -10.17 7.93 -19.78
N GLU A 132 -9.65 6.72 -19.94
CA GLU A 132 -9.64 6.03 -21.25
C GLU A 132 -11.05 5.74 -21.74
N TYR A 133 -11.93 5.23 -20.86
CA TYR A 133 -13.35 5.05 -21.16
C TYR A 133 -14.01 6.38 -21.54
N SER A 134 -13.76 7.44 -20.75
CA SER A 134 -14.25 8.80 -20.99
C SER A 134 -13.78 9.36 -22.35
N ALA A 135 -12.55 9.07 -22.75
CA ALA A 135 -12.00 9.47 -24.04
C ALA A 135 -12.68 8.75 -25.20
N LYS A 136 -13.01 7.46 -25.04
CA LYS A 136 -13.69 6.66 -26.07
C LYS A 136 -15.13 7.15 -26.29
N ILE A 137 -15.88 7.41 -25.23
CA ILE A 137 -17.30 7.81 -25.34
C ILE A 137 -17.48 9.25 -25.81
N THR A 138 -16.53 10.14 -25.52
CA THR A 138 -16.58 11.54 -25.95
C THR A 138 -15.83 11.81 -27.25
N GLU A 139 -15.19 10.78 -27.82
CA GLU A 139 -14.31 10.87 -29.00
C GLU A 139 -13.18 11.92 -28.84
N ALA A 140 -12.86 12.29 -27.60
CA ALA A 140 -11.86 13.30 -27.28
C ALA A 140 -10.51 12.65 -26.91
N PRO A 141 -9.36 13.23 -27.30
CA PRO A 141 -8.05 12.70 -26.91
C PRO A 141 -7.88 12.66 -25.39
N ARG A 142 -7.39 11.52 -24.88
CA ARG A 142 -7.17 11.30 -23.45
C ARG A 142 -6.31 12.39 -22.78
N ALA A 143 -5.24 12.82 -23.46
CA ALA A 143 -4.36 13.88 -22.96
C ALA A 143 -5.11 15.21 -22.82
N TYR A 144 -5.95 15.54 -23.80
CA TYR A 144 -6.76 16.75 -23.78
C TYR A 144 -7.77 16.73 -22.63
N LEU A 145 -8.48 15.62 -22.42
CA LEU A 145 -9.40 15.48 -21.29
C LEU A 145 -8.67 15.61 -19.95
N ALA A 146 -7.48 15.01 -19.80
CA ALA A 146 -6.68 15.15 -18.58
C ALA A 146 -6.28 16.62 -18.33
N GLU A 147 -5.87 17.35 -19.37
CA GLU A 147 -5.51 18.77 -19.26
C GLU A 147 -6.72 19.63 -18.89
N LEU A 148 -7.86 19.39 -19.53
CA LEU A 148 -9.12 20.08 -19.24
C LEU A 148 -9.55 19.85 -17.79
N LEU A 149 -9.58 18.60 -17.34
CA LEU A 149 -9.87 18.24 -15.95
C LEU A 149 -8.90 18.88 -14.95
N LYS A 150 -7.60 18.97 -15.29
CA LYS A 150 -6.61 19.62 -14.45
C LYS A 150 -6.73 21.13 -14.41
N LYS A 151 -7.06 21.75 -15.54
CA LYS A 151 -7.22 23.19 -15.66
C LYS A 151 -8.37 23.69 -14.78
N PHE A 152 -9.49 22.98 -14.77
CA PHE A 152 -10.70 23.37 -14.04
C PHE A 152 -10.84 22.69 -12.68
N LYS A 153 -9.81 21.99 -12.18
CA LYS A 153 -9.90 21.20 -10.92
C LYS A 153 -10.35 22.01 -9.70
N PHE A 154 -10.02 23.31 -9.65
CA PHE A 154 -10.37 24.21 -8.56
C PHE A 154 -11.76 24.85 -8.75
N ASP A 155 -12.12 25.14 -10.01
CA ASP A 155 -13.42 25.71 -10.37
C ASP A 155 -14.57 24.72 -10.13
N LEU A 156 -14.27 23.42 -10.13
CA LEU A 156 -15.23 22.34 -9.93
C LEU A 156 -15.64 22.14 -8.46
N ASN A 157 -14.81 22.53 -7.48
CA ASN A 157 -15.16 22.57 -6.06
C ASN A 157 -14.09 23.31 -5.21
N GLU A 158 -14.25 24.62 -5.00
CA GLU A 158 -13.32 25.45 -4.22
C GLU A 158 -13.27 25.02 -2.74
N SER A 159 -14.43 24.74 -2.12
CA SER A 159 -14.54 24.30 -0.71
C SER A 159 -13.76 23.00 -0.46
N LEU A 160 -13.96 21.98 -1.31
CA LEU A 160 -13.24 20.71 -1.18
C LEU A 160 -11.75 20.85 -1.46
N SER A 161 -11.33 21.82 -2.29
CA SER A 161 -9.91 22.06 -2.56
C SER A 161 -9.17 22.58 -1.32
N ASP A 162 -9.81 23.45 -0.54
CA ASP A 162 -9.26 23.92 0.73
C ASP A 162 -9.22 22.83 1.80
N ILE A 163 -10.28 22.03 1.88
CA ILE A 163 -10.34 20.85 2.77
C ILE A 163 -9.22 19.86 2.40
N ASP A 164 -9.05 19.55 1.11
CA ASP A 164 -8.00 18.66 0.61
C ASP A 164 -6.60 19.11 0.99
N ARG A 165 -6.32 20.41 0.86
CA ARG A 165 -5.05 21.02 1.24
C ARG A 165 -4.80 20.90 2.74
N LYS A 166 -5.81 21.17 3.58
CA LYS A 166 -5.70 21.02 5.03
C LYS A 166 -5.38 19.57 5.41
N ILE A 167 -6.12 18.60 4.86
CA ILE A 167 -5.88 17.18 5.13
C ILE A 167 -4.49 16.77 4.66
N THR A 168 -4.04 17.21 3.48
CA THR A 168 -2.70 16.88 2.97
C THR A 168 -1.57 17.42 3.87
N ASN A 169 -1.76 18.60 4.45
CA ASN A 169 -0.79 19.21 5.36
C ASN A 169 -0.77 18.53 6.75
N CYS A 170 -1.94 18.08 7.22
CA CYS A 170 -2.08 17.44 8.52
C CYS A 170 -1.76 15.94 8.49
N PHE A 171 -2.10 15.24 7.40
CA PHE A 171 -2.05 13.78 7.31
C PHE A 171 -1.35 13.31 6.04
N SER A 172 -0.14 12.78 6.23
CA SER A 172 0.73 12.29 5.15
C SER A 172 0.88 10.76 5.11
N SER A 173 0.22 10.05 6.03
CA SER A 173 0.29 8.59 6.12
C SER A 173 -0.56 7.91 5.05
N GLN A 174 -0.09 6.75 4.58
CA GLN A 174 -0.89 5.87 3.72
C GLN A 174 -1.97 5.18 4.56
N VAL A 175 -3.11 4.86 3.94
CA VAL A 175 -4.24 4.18 4.60
C VAL A 175 -4.51 2.86 3.89
N LEU A 176 -4.44 1.76 4.65
CA LEU A 176 -4.89 0.44 4.22
C LEU A 176 -6.30 0.21 4.77
N TYR A 177 -7.33 0.38 3.93
CA TYR A 177 -8.69 0.02 4.29
C TYR A 177 -9.05 -1.37 3.78
N LEU A 178 -9.54 -2.19 4.71
CA LEU A 178 -9.94 -3.58 4.51
C LEU A 178 -11.42 -3.67 4.91
N PRO A 179 -12.34 -3.41 3.95
CA PRO A 179 -13.76 -3.61 4.22
C PRO A 179 -14.06 -5.10 4.42
N THR A 180 -15.25 -5.39 4.93
CA THR A 180 -15.71 -6.76 5.09
C THR A 180 -15.66 -7.52 3.77
N PHE A 181 -14.96 -8.65 3.74
CA PHE A 181 -14.77 -9.44 2.52
C PHE A 181 -16.10 -9.94 1.91
N ARG A 182 -17.09 -10.28 2.75
CA ARG A 182 -18.47 -10.57 2.30
C ARG A 182 -19.06 -9.40 1.50
N ARG A 183 -18.84 -8.15 1.93
CA ARG A 183 -19.36 -6.97 1.23
C ARG A 183 -18.57 -6.59 0.01
N ILE A 184 -17.28 -6.91 -0.07
CA ILE A 184 -16.55 -6.80 -1.33
C ILE A 184 -17.23 -7.70 -2.38
N GLU A 185 -17.57 -8.94 -2.02
CA GLU A 185 -18.28 -9.86 -2.92
C GLU A 185 -19.74 -9.44 -3.19
N GLU A 186 -20.49 -8.95 -2.18
CA GLU A 186 -21.90 -8.54 -2.32
C GLU A 186 -22.09 -7.18 -3.02
N ASP A 187 -21.28 -6.16 -2.72
CA ASP A 187 -21.32 -4.85 -3.40
C ASP A 187 -20.98 -5.01 -4.90
N LEU A 188 -20.13 -6.01 -5.24
CA LEU A 188 -19.83 -6.37 -6.63
C LEU A 188 -20.99 -7.11 -7.33
N ARG A 189 -21.81 -7.87 -6.59
CA ARG A 189 -23.02 -8.56 -7.12
C ARG A 189 -24.19 -7.61 -7.35
N ASN A 190 -24.32 -6.55 -6.55
CA ASN A 190 -25.45 -5.62 -6.58
C ASN A 190 -25.35 -4.54 -7.69
N LEU A 191 -24.31 -4.57 -8.53
CA LEU A 191 -24.08 -3.63 -9.64
C LEU A 191 -24.91 -3.89 -10.92
N GLY A 192 -25.85 -4.85 -10.90
CA GLY A 192 -26.88 -4.98 -11.96
C GLY A 192 -26.40 -5.52 -13.31
N LEU A 193 -25.39 -6.39 -13.34
CA LEU A 193 -24.81 -6.92 -14.59
C LEU A 193 -25.52 -8.21 -15.08
N VAL A 194 -25.65 -8.34 -16.40
CA VAL A 194 -26.35 -9.42 -17.10
C VAL A 194 -25.53 -10.72 -17.04
N ALA A 195 -26.18 -11.89 -17.16
CA ALA A 195 -25.59 -13.21 -16.96
C ALA A 195 -24.32 -13.54 -17.79
N SER A 196 -24.00 -12.79 -18.85
CA SER A 196 -22.74 -12.89 -19.59
C SER A 196 -21.53 -12.28 -18.87
N ASP A 197 -21.76 -11.36 -17.93
CA ASP A 197 -20.72 -10.71 -17.10
C ASP A 197 -20.41 -11.51 -15.83
N LEU A 198 -21.23 -12.51 -15.47
CA LEU A 198 -20.93 -13.46 -14.38
C LEU A 198 -19.68 -14.31 -14.67
N LEU A 199 -19.35 -14.54 -15.95
CA LEU A 199 -18.11 -15.21 -16.35
C LEU A 199 -16.86 -14.32 -16.15
N LYS A 200 -17.00 -12.99 -16.19
CA LYS A 200 -15.94 -12.02 -15.85
C LYS A 200 -15.80 -11.76 -14.35
N LEU A 201 -16.79 -12.14 -13.56
CA LEU A 201 -16.82 -11.96 -12.10
C LEU A 201 -15.93 -12.98 -11.37
N ASP A 202 -15.92 -14.23 -11.83
CA ASP A 202 -14.91 -15.22 -11.42
C ASP A 202 -13.50 -14.75 -11.84
N GLU A 203 -13.41 -14.03 -12.96
CA GLU A 203 -12.19 -13.43 -13.50
C GLU A 203 -11.71 -12.21 -12.69
N LEU A 204 -12.57 -11.46 -12.00
CA LEU A 204 -12.20 -10.29 -11.16
C LEU A 204 -11.71 -10.67 -9.76
N VAL A 205 -12.29 -11.72 -9.16
CA VAL A 205 -11.75 -12.30 -7.91
C VAL A 205 -10.51 -13.14 -8.21
N ARG A 206 -10.49 -13.89 -9.34
CA ARG A 206 -9.25 -14.48 -9.86
C ARG A 206 -8.21 -13.42 -10.21
N SER A 207 -8.60 -12.27 -10.76
CA SER A 207 -7.72 -11.13 -11.05
C SER A 207 -7.19 -10.52 -9.76
N GLY A 208 -7.99 -10.33 -8.71
CA GLY A 208 -7.47 -9.84 -7.44
C GLY A 208 -6.44 -10.80 -6.81
N MET A 209 -6.65 -12.12 -6.92
CA MET A 209 -5.69 -13.12 -6.46
C MET A 209 -4.46 -13.25 -7.39
N GLN A 210 -4.66 -13.08 -8.69
CA GLN A 210 -3.58 -13.02 -9.67
C GLN A 210 -2.74 -11.76 -9.46
N ASP A 211 -3.34 -10.61 -9.18
CA ASP A 211 -2.64 -9.37 -8.82
C ASP A 211 -1.83 -9.56 -7.53
N ILE A 212 -2.35 -10.31 -6.56
CA ILE A 212 -1.61 -10.64 -5.33
C ILE A 212 -0.44 -11.58 -5.64
N GLN A 213 -0.66 -12.61 -6.46
CA GLN A 213 0.40 -13.51 -6.91
C GLN A 213 1.47 -12.75 -7.68
N GLU A 214 1.10 -11.92 -8.64
CA GLU A 214 1.99 -11.04 -9.41
C GLU A 214 2.73 -10.06 -8.50
N LYS A 215 2.11 -9.54 -7.44
CA LYS A 215 2.78 -8.70 -6.44
C LYS A 215 3.83 -9.48 -5.66
N ILE A 216 3.50 -10.69 -5.19
CA ILE A 216 4.45 -11.55 -4.49
C ILE A 216 5.60 -11.89 -5.42
N ASP A 217 5.29 -12.30 -6.65
CA ASP A 217 6.26 -12.67 -7.69
C ASP A 217 7.16 -11.49 -8.04
N LYS A 218 6.59 -10.29 -8.20
CA LYS A 218 7.35 -9.04 -8.43
C LYS A 218 8.26 -8.73 -7.25
N ALA A 219 7.78 -8.83 -6.01
CA ALA A 219 8.59 -8.59 -4.83
C ALA A 219 9.78 -9.57 -4.74
N THR A 220 9.54 -10.85 -5.05
CA THR A 220 10.62 -11.85 -5.11
C THR A 220 11.57 -11.63 -6.31
N TRP A 221 11.06 -11.21 -7.46
CA TRP A 221 11.85 -10.90 -8.66
C TRP A 221 12.74 -9.68 -8.48
N GLU A 222 12.26 -8.63 -7.80
CA GLU A 222 13.04 -7.44 -7.47
C GLU A 222 14.24 -7.78 -6.59
N ILE A 223 14.10 -8.71 -5.66
CA ILE A 223 15.23 -9.22 -4.85
C ILE A 223 16.27 -9.86 -5.75
N ARG A 224 15.87 -10.73 -6.68
CA ARG A 224 16.80 -11.38 -7.61
C ARG A 224 17.55 -10.36 -8.47
N ASN A 225 16.84 -9.52 -9.21
CA ASN A 225 17.44 -8.76 -10.32
C ASN A 225 18.10 -7.43 -9.94
N ALA A 226 17.90 -6.92 -8.72
CA ALA A 226 18.47 -5.64 -8.30
C ALA A 226 20.02 -5.65 -8.24
N LEU A 227 20.63 -6.80 -7.90
CA LEU A 227 22.09 -6.97 -7.92
C LEU A 227 22.57 -7.35 -9.33
N TYR A 228 21.99 -8.37 -9.97
CA TYR A 228 22.44 -8.80 -11.31
C TYR A 228 22.49 -7.65 -12.32
N SER A 229 21.48 -6.77 -12.36
CA SER A 229 21.47 -5.61 -13.28
C SER A 229 22.56 -4.58 -13.03
N ARG A 230 23.10 -4.50 -11.80
CA ARG A 230 24.25 -3.64 -11.45
C ARG A 230 25.58 -4.36 -11.55
N LEU A 231 25.58 -5.70 -11.46
CA LEU A 231 26.75 -6.57 -11.48
C LEU A 231 27.05 -7.15 -12.87
N THR A 232 26.25 -6.85 -13.90
CA THR A 232 26.53 -7.28 -15.28
C THR A 232 27.40 -6.31 -16.08
N ASP A 233 27.74 -5.14 -15.53
CA ASP A 233 28.77 -4.29 -16.13
C ASP A 233 30.15 -4.92 -15.88
N GLU A 234 30.69 -5.73 -16.79
CA GLU A 234 32.00 -6.40 -16.62
C GLU A 234 33.14 -5.49 -16.11
N GLN A 235 33.02 -4.16 -16.30
CA GLN A 235 33.87 -3.12 -15.72
C GLN A 235 33.95 -3.06 -14.19
N TRP A 236 32.90 -3.41 -13.43
CA TRP A 236 32.94 -3.26 -11.95
C TRP A 236 33.86 -4.29 -11.28
N PHE A 237 34.07 -5.48 -11.87
CA PHE A 237 35.01 -6.47 -11.35
C PHE A 237 36.46 -5.95 -11.39
N PHE A 238 36.83 -5.23 -12.46
CA PHE A 238 38.13 -4.56 -12.58
C PHE A 238 38.28 -3.48 -11.51
N GLU A 239 37.25 -2.66 -11.32
CA GLU A 239 37.26 -1.56 -10.32
C GLU A 239 37.30 -2.06 -8.87
N LEU A 240 36.70 -3.21 -8.56
CA LEU A 240 36.75 -3.81 -7.22
C LEU A 240 38.12 -4.41 -6.89
N ALA A 241 38.78 -5.03 -7.85
CA ALA A 241 40.14 -5.53 -7.67
C ALA A 241 41.08 -4.36 -7.31
N ASP A 242 40.90 -3.20 -7.96
CA ASP A 242 41.65 -1.98 -7.67
C ASP A 242 41.31 -1.38 -6.31
N ILE A 243 40.03 -1.38 -5.91
CA ILE A 243 39.60 -0.97 -4.57
C ILE A 243 40.27 -1.82 -3.49
N LEU A 244 40.29 -3.14 -3.64
CA LEU A 244 40.94 -4.05 -2.69
C LEU A 244 42.45 -3.78 -2.58
N ASN A 245 43.10 -3.48 -3.71
CA ASN A 245 44.53 -3.14 -3.76
C ASN A 245 44.84 -1.78 -3.12
N ILE A 246 43.95 -0.80 -3.26
CA ILE A 246 44.06 0.53 -2.62
C ILE A 246 43.77 0.43 -1.12
N LEU A 247 42.79 -0.37 -0.72
CA LEU A 247 42.34 -0.51 0.65
C LEU A 247 43.31 -1.27 1.55
N ASP A 248 44.13 -2.18 1.02
CA ASP A 248 45.24 -2.81 1.76
C ASP A 248 46.26 -1.77 2.30
N ASN A 249 46.20 -0.51 1.83
CA ASN A 249 46.99 0.62 2.32
C ASN A 249 46.20 1.63 3.19
N SER A 250 44.96 1.35 3.60
CA SER A 250 44.13 2.27 4.39
C SER A 250 43.37 1.57 5.55
N ARG A 251 42.75 2.36 6.44
CA ARG A 251 42.28 1.96 7.79
C ARG A 251 41.47 0.64 7.81
N ALA A 252 41.87 -0.26 8.70
CA ALA A 252 41.47 -1.67 8.75
C ALA A 252 39.95 -1.94 8.90
N ASP A 253 39.19 -1.06 9.57
CA ASP A 253 37.78 -1.31 9.89
C ASP A 253 36.86 -1.30 8.66
N ASP A 254 37.12 -0.43 7.68
CA ASP A 254 36.34 -0.35 6.44
C ASP A 254 36.62 -1.55 5.51
N VAL A 255 37.84 -2.10 5.59
CA VAL A 255 38.30 -3.26 4.79
C VAL A 255 37.60 -4.54 5.24
N GLU A 256 37.39 -4.73 6.54
CA GLU A 256 36.73 -5.93 7.08
C GLU A 256 35.23 -5.95 6.75
N HIS A 257 34.57 -4.78 6.80
CA HIS A 257 33.16 -4.65 6.41
C HIS A 257 32.94 -4.91 4.92
N LEU A 258 33.84 -4.39 4.06
CA LEU A 258 33.81 -4.63 2.62
C LEU A 258 34.15 -6.09 2.27
N LYS A 259 35.16 -6.71 2.91
CA LYS A 259 35.46 -8.14 2.73
C LYS A 259 34.27 -9.03 3.09
N THR A 260 33.57 -8.73 4.20
CA THR A 260 32.37 -9.47 4.61
C THR A 260 31.22 -9.36 3.59
N VAL A 261 31.08 -8.20 2.95
CA VAL A 261 30.05 -7.97 1.92
C VAL A 261 30.45 -8.67 0.62
N LEU A 262 31.72 -8.60 0.23
CA LEU A 262 32.25 -9.25 -0.97
C LEU A 262 32.24 -10.78 -0.85
N ASP A 263 32.55 -11.35 0.31
CA ASP A 263 32.45 -12.80 0.55
C ASP A 263 30.99 -13.29 0.47
N ARG A 264 30.02 -12.45 0.83
CA ARG A 264 28.59 -12.76 0.68
C ARG A 264 28.12 -12.61 -0.76
N ILE A 265 28.55 -11.56 -1.46
CA ILE A 265 28.23 -11.34 -2.89
C ILE A 265 28.91 -12.41 -3.77
N GLY A 266 30.16 -12.78 -3.48
CA GLY A 266 30.90 -13.88 -4.12
C GLY A 266 30.44 -15.28 -3.70
N GLY A 267 29.53 -15.38 -2.73
CA GLY A 267 28.75 -16.60 -2.48
C GLY A 267 27.69 -16.82 -3.56
N ASP A 268 27.03 -15.75 -4.02
CA ASP A 268 25.99 -15.76 -5.05
C ASP A 268 26.55 -15.66 -6.47
N ILE A 269 27.64 -14.93 -6.67
CA ILE A 269 28.44 -14.91 -7.90
C ILE A 269 29.52 -15.96 -7.71
N SER A 270 29.41 -17.13 -8.35
CA SER A 270 30.27 -18.29 -8.07
C SER A 270 31.71 -17.91 -7.71
N LYS A 271 32.19 -18.33 -6.53
CA LYS A 271 33.57 -18.15 -6.04
C LYS A 271 34.63 -18.36 -7.14
N ASN A 272 34.37 -19.29 -8.06
CA ASN A 272 35.22 -19.60 -9.20
C ASN A 272 35.44 -18.44 -10.19
N GLY A 273 34.47 -17.53 -10.38
CA GLY A 273 34.59 -16.40 -11.29
C GLY A 273 35.42 -15.26 -10.72
N LEU A 274 35.26 -14.97 -9.42
CA LEU A 274 36.03 -13.97 -8.71
C LEU A 274 37.47 -14.44 -8.48
N ASP A 275 37.66 -15.69 -8.05
CA ASP A 275 38.99 -16.27 -7.84
C ASP A 275 39.75 -16.46 -9.16
N ALA A 276 39.10 -16.90 -10.25
CA ALA A 276 39.77 -17.02 -11.55
C ALA A 276 40.16 -15.66 -12.16
N PHE A 277 39.40 -14.61 -11.86
CA PHE A 277 39.66 -13.25 -12.34
C PHE A 277 40.76 -12.56 -11.52
N LEU A 278 40.72 -12.65 -10.19
CA LEU A 278 41.77 -12.13 -9.30
C LEU A 278 43.13 -12.79 -9.57
N ASN A 279 43.15 -14.03 -10.07
CA ASN A 279 44.39 -14.72 -10.48
C ASN A 279 44.85 -14.39 -11.91
N GLN A 280 44.05 -13.71 -12.74
CA GLN A 280 44.38 -13.35 -14.13
C GLN A 280 44.72 -11.87 -14.31
N VAL A 281 44.33 -11.00 -13.38
CA VAL A 281 44.64 -9.57 -13.44
C VAL A 281 46.00 -9.34 -12.78
N ASP A 282 47.06 -9.18 -13.59
CA ASP A 282 48.33 -8.64 -13.11
C ASP A 282 48.13 -7.14 -12.82
N PRO A 283 48.25 -6.68 -11.57
CA PRO A 283 47.99 -5.29 -11.16
C PRO A 283 48.79 -4.24 -11.93
N ASN A 284 49.85 -4.64 -12.64
CA ASN A 284 50.75 -3.74 -13.34
C ASN A 284 50.50 -3.62 -14.85
N THR A 285 49.49 -4.29 -15.41
CA THR A 285 49.34 -4.41 -16.88
C THR A 285 48.06 -3.85 -17.48
N PHE A 286 47.12 -3.34 -16.68
CA PHE A 286 45.91 -2.73 -17.22
C PHE A 286 46.03 -1.20 -17.28
N ASP A 287 46.21 -0.68 -18.49
CA ASP A 287 46.28 0.76 -18.75
C ASP A 287 44.87 1.34 -18.82
N PHE A 288 44.54 2.26 -17.90
CA PHE A 288 43.25 2.92 -17.89
C PHE A 288 43.15 3.89 -19.09
N PRO A 289 42.00 3.96 -19.81
CA PRO A 289 41.93 4.79 -21.02
C PRO A 289 42.02 6.30 -20.80
N TYR A 290 42.15 6.80 -19.56
CA TYR A 290 42.15 8.24 -19.26
C TYR A 290 43.04 8.63 -18.07
N GLU A 291 43.90 9.63 -18.28
CA GLU A 291 44.62 10.38 -17.24
C GLU A 291 43.61 11.14 -16.36
N THR A 292 43.39 10.67 -15.14
CA THR A 292 42.66 11.39 -14.08
C THR A 292 43.39 11.23 -12.76
N ASP A 293 43.40 12.31 -11.97
CA ASP A 293 44.08 12.40 -10.67
C ASP A 293 43.63 11.31 -9.69
N LYS A 294 44.56 10.79 -8.87
CA LYS A 294 44.31 9.66 -7.93
C LYS A 294 43.18 9.93 -6.93
N GLU A 295 43.02 11.18 -6.47
CA GLU A 295 41.95 11.56 -5.53
C GLU A 295 40.56 11.45 -6.16
N ASN A 296 40.41 11.83 -7.43
CA ASN A 296 39.12 11.80 -8.13
C ASN A 296 38.68 10.36 -8.42
N LYS A 297 39.65 9.45 -8.63
CA LYS A 297 39.42 8.01 -8.81
C LYS A 297 38.88 7.34 -7.54
N TYR A 298 39.42 7.69 -6.37
CA TYR A 298 38.98 7.13 -5.09
C TYR A 298 37.55 7.53 -4.73
N GLU A 299 37.15 8.77 -5.03
CA GLU A 299 35.79 9.24 -4.77
C GLU A 299 34.75 8.57 -5.69
N ILE A 300 35.05 8.38 -6.99
CA ILE A 300 34.17 7.63 -7.90
C ILE A 300 33.95 6.19 -7.42
N LEU A 301 35.01 5.53 -6.95
CA LEU A 301 34.96 4.16 -6.43
C LEU A 301 34.15 4.07 -5.12
N LYS A 302 34.29 5.04 -4.22
CA LYS A 302 33.46 5.14 -3.01
C LYS A 302 31.98 5.28 -3.34
N GLU A 303 31.62 6.15 -4.29
CA GLU A 303 30.21 6.35 -4.68
C GLU A 303 29.60 5.07 -5.27
N ARG A 304 30.38 4.33 -6.07
CA ARG A 304 29.95 3.03 -6.64
C ARG A 304 29.78 1.96 -5.56
N LEU A 305 30.74 1.83 -4.63
CA LEU A 305 30.62 0.92 -3.48
C LEU A 305 29.41 1.26 -2.61
N ALA A 306 29.18 2.54 -2.32
CA ALA A 306 28.00 3.00 -1.60
C ALA A 306 26.71 2.60 -2.33
N GLY A 307 26.70 2.66 -3.66
CA GLY A 307 25.61 2.19 -4.50
C GLY A 307 25.33 0.69 -4.38
N VAL A 308 26.37 -0.15 -4.40
CA VAL A 308 26.26 -1.60 -4.20
C VAL A 308 25.78 -1.91 -2.78
N MET A 309 26.37 -1.29 -1.77
CA MET A 309 25.99 -1.43 -0.37
C MET A 309 24.52 -1.07 -0.12
N LYS A 310 24.05 0.03 -0.72
CA LYS A 310 22.65 0.45 -0.64
C LYS A 310 21.72 -0.59 -1.27
N THR A 311 22.11 -1.17 -2.39
CA THR A 311 21.34 -2.21 -3.09
C THR A 311 21.26 -3.50 -2.28
N TYR A 312 22.39 -3.97 -1.77
CA TYR A 312 22.46 -5.15 -0.91
C TYR A 312 21.64 -4.96 0.37
N THR A 313 21.74 -3.80 1.01
CA THR A 313 20.95 -3.48 2.22
C THR A 313 19.45 -3.45 1.91
N TYR A 314 19.05 -2.86 0.79
CA TYR A 314 17.65 -2.85 0.32
C TYR A 314 17.13 -4.27 0.07
N GLN A 315 17.88 -5.12 -0.62
CA GLN A 315 17.51 -6.52 -0.85
C GLN A 315 17.40 -7.30 0.45
N LYS A 316 18.36 -7.15 1.36
CA LYS A 316 18.33 -7.82 2.66
C LYS A 316 17.08 -7.45 3.46
N GLN A 317 16.65 -6.19 3.38
CA GLN A 317 15.39 -5.76 3.99
C GLN A 317 14.18 -6.40 3.31
N LYS A 318 14.11 -6.40 1.97
CA LYS A 318 13.03 -7.05 1.22
C LYS A 318 12.96 -8.56 1.50
N GLN A 319 14.11 -9.23 1.58
CA GLN A 319 14.22 -10.64 1.93
C GLN A 319 13.66 -10.92 3.33
N LYS A 320 13.98 -10.04 4.29
CA LYS A 320 13.39 -10.11 5.63
C LYS A 320 11.87 -9.95 5.59
N ASP A 321 11.36 -8.98 4.83
CA ASP A 321 9.92 -8.75 4.67
C ASP A 321 9.20 -9.99 4.11
N ILE A 322 9.79 -10.66 3.11
CA ILE A 322 9.24 -11.89 2.52
C ILE A 322 9.26 -13.05 3.53
N ASN A 323 10.36 -13.24 4.25
CA ASN A 323 10.47 -14.30 5.25
C ASN A 323 9.47 -14.10 6.39
N GLU A 324 9.26 -12.85 6.84
CA GLU A 324 8.25 -12.53 7.85
C GLU A 324 6.82 -12.70 7.31
N PHE A 325 6.56 -12.32 6.06
CA PHE A 325 5.30 -12.58 5.36
C PHE A 325 4.97 -14.07 5.32
N VAL A 326 5.90 -14.90 4.85
CA VAL A 326 5.74 -16.36 4.77
C VAL A 326 5.50 -16.95 6.15
N ARG A 327 6.33 -16.58 7.14
CA ARG A 327 6.19 -17.05 8.53
C ARG A 327 4.82 -16.71 9.10
N THR A 328 4.33 -15.49 8.84
CA THR A 328 3.05 -15.03 9.37
C THR A 328 1.89 -15.74 8.69
N CYS A 329 1.89 -15.82 7.36
CA CYS A 329 0.84 -16.53 6.61
C CYS A 329 0.73 -18.00 7.00
N ASN A 330 1.86 -18.70 7.19
CA ASN A 330 1.87 -20.13 7.54
C ASN A 330 1.22 -20.44 8.92
N LYS A 331 1.00 -19.44 9.79
CA LYS A 331 0.20 -19.62 11.02
C LYS A 331 -1.29 -19.85 10.72
N TYR A 332 -1.75 -19.47 9.53
CA TYR A 332 -3.16 -19.45 9.11
C TYR A 332 -3.44 -20.40 7.94
N LEU A 333 -2.53 -21.30 7.60
CA LEU A 333 -2.73 -22.27 6.53
C LEU A 333 -2.93 -23.66 7.12
N ILE A 334 -3.90 -24.41 6.59
CA ILE A 334 -4.20 -25.78 7.04
C ILE A 334 -3.88 -26.73 5.89
N ASP A 335 -3.01 -27.70 6.18
CA ASP A 335 -2.46 -28.69 5.23
C ASP A 335 -1.72 -28.08 4.03
N LYS A 336 -1.37 -26.79 4.12
CA LYS A 336 -0.70 -26.01 3.10
C LYS A 336 0.36 -25.14 3.76
N GLU A 337 1.39 -24.79 3.01
CA GLU A 337 2.40 -23.84 3.42
C GLU A 337 2.89 -23.03 2.21
N ILE A 338 3.30 -21.80 2.48
CA ILE A 338 4.08 -20.99 1.56
C ILE A 338 5.54 -21.28 1.88
N VAL A 339 6.32 -21.59 0.86
CA VAL A 339 7.76 -21.80 0.95
C VAL A 339 8.42 -20.74 0.08
N TYR A 340 9.36 -20.00 0.66
CA TYR A 340 10.21 -19.11 -0.11
C TYR A 340 11.48 -19.88 -0.52
N ASP A 341 11.69 -20.02 -1.83
CA ASP A 341 12.92 -20.57 -2.37
C ASP A 341 13.94 -19.43 -2.53
N GLU A 342 14.88 -19.34 -1.59
CA GLU A 342 15.94 -18.31 -1.60
C GLU A 342 16.83 -18.42 -2.85
N THR A 343 17.01 -19.63 -3.40
CA THR A 343 17.91 -19.86 -4.55
C THR A 343 17.27 -19.45 -5.86
N GLN A 344 15.98 -19.71 -6.02
CA GLN A 344 15.24 -19.35 -7.24
C GLN A 344 14.55 -17.99 -7.15
N GLY A 345 14.47 -17.40 -5.94
CA GLY A 345 13.86 -16.10 -5.70
C GLY A 345 12.38 -16.08 -6.09
N HIS A 346 11.61 -17.06 -5.61
CA HIS A 346 10.15 -17.10 -5.77
C HIS A 346 9.49 -17.83 -4.60
N THR A 347 8.21 -17.53 -4.35
CA THR A 347 7.41 -18.27 -3.38
C THR A 347 6.64 -19.39 -4.06
N LYS A 348 6.60 -20.57 -3.44
CA LYS A 348 5.76 -21.69 -3.83
C LYS A 348 4.68 -21.95 -2.80
N PHE A 349 3.52 -22.36 -3.26
CA PHE A 349 2.47 -22.93 -2.41
C PHE A 349 2.58 -24.45 -2.49
N VAL A 350 2.71 -25.12 -1.35
CA VAL A 350 2.86 -26.58 -1.29
C VAL A 350 1.92 -27.17 -0.26
N LYS A 351 1.53 -28.44 -0.42
CA LYS A 351 0.90 -29.17 0.67
C LYS A 351 1.96 -29.58 1.67
N VAL A 352 1.59 -29.57 2.95
CA VAL A 352 2.41 -30.14 4.01
C VAL A 352 2.68 -31.61 3.68
N GLY A 353 3.94 -31.98 3.44
CA GLY A 353 4.33 -33.32 3.00
C GLY A 353 4.80 -33.45 1.54
N GLY A 354 4.90 -32.35 0.79
CA GLY A 354 5.78 -32.26 -0.38
C GLY A 354 5.14 -32.41 -1.77
N SER A 355 3.81 -32.54 -1.88
CA SER A 355 3.16 -32.39 -3.18
C SER A 355 2.95 -30.90 -3.48
N GLU A 356 3.47 -30.41 -4.61
CA GLU A 356 3.22 -29.04 -5.07
C GLU A 356 1.71 -28.76 -5.18
N LEU A 357 1.31 -27.58 -4.72
CA LEU A 357 0.01 -27.01 -5.00
C LEU A 357 0.22 -26.07 -6.19
N ASP A 358 -0.17 -26.51 -7.39
CA ASP A 358 0.06 -25.75 -8.63
C ASP A 358 -0.56 -24.34 -8.66
N SER A 359 -1.38 -23.94 -7.68
CA SER A 359 -2.05 -22.63 -7.70
C SER A 359 -2.67 -22.21 -6.37
N MET A 360 -2.64 -20.90 -6.09
CA MET A 360 -3.37 -20.21 -5.02
C MET A 360 -4.91 -20.41 -5.11
N GLU A 361 -5.42 -20.83 -6.27
CA GLU A 361 -6.84 -21.12 -6.49
C GLU A 361 -7.40 -22.21 -5.58
N LYS A 362 -6.56 -23.17 -5.18
CA LYS A 362 -6.92 -24.32 -4.32
C LYS A 362 -6.94 -23.98 -2.83
N MET A 363 -6.72 -22.71 -2.45
CA MET A 363 -6.84 -22.22 -1.08
C MET A 363 -8.29 -21.90 -0.73
N SER A 364 -8.65 -22.04 0.55
CA SER A 364 -9.96 -21.61 1.05
C SER A 364 -10.10 -20.08 1.00
N SER A 365 -11.33 -19.56 1.03
CA SER A 365 -11.57 -18.12 1.02
C SER A 365 -10.92 -17.40 2.20
N GLY A 366 -10.96 -18.00 3.40
CA GLY A 366 -10.28 -17.47 4.59
C GLY A 366 -8.76 -17.43 4.44
N GLU A 367 -8.16 -18.50 3.88
CA GLU A 367 -6.70 -18.52 3.62
C GLU A 367 -6.30 -17.46 2.57
N LYS A 368 -7.07 -17.33 1.48
CA LYS A 368 -6.85 -16.29 0.46
C LYS A 368 -6.93 -14.88 1.05
N GLN A 369 -7.89 -14.65 1.94
CA GLN A 369 -8.08 -13.39 2.65
C GLN A 369 -6.86 -13.04 3.52
N ILE A 370 -6.34 -13.99 4.29
CA ILE A 370 -5.12 -13.79 5.09
C ILE A 370 -3.92 -13.47 4.20
N VAL A 371 -3.69 -14.27 3.16
CA VAL A 371 -2.51 -14.05 2.30
C VAL A 371 -2.63 -12.72 1.56
N SER A 372 -3.82 -12.35 1.07
CA SER A 372 -4.09 -11.04 0.48
C SER A 372 -3.75 -9.90 1.44
N LEU A 373 -4.25 -9.98 2.68
CA LEU A 373 -4.03 -8.98 3.71
C LEU A 373 -2.54 -8.77 3.98
N PHE A 374 -1.82 -9.84 4.28
CA PHE A 374 -0.40 -9.73 4.62
C PHE A 374 0.45 -9.38 3.40
N ALA A 375 0.11 -9.84 2.20
CA ALA A 375 0.80 -9.42 0.98
C ALA A 375 0.69 -7.90 0.78
N ARG A 376 -0.50 -7.32 0.98
CA ARG A 376 -0.68 -5.86 0.93
C ARG A 376 0.10 -5.15 2.03
N LEU A 377 0.04 -5.64 3.27
CA LEU A 377 0.77 -5.03 4.39
C LEU A 377 2.28 -5.02 4.17
N TYR A 378 2.87 -6.12 3.68
CA TYR A 378 4.32 -6.22 3.47
C TYR A 378 4.80 -5.55 2.17
N PHE A 379 3.98 -5.53 1.11
CA PHE A 379 4.44 -5.16 -0.24
C PHE A 379 3.83 -3.87 -0.83
N ASP A 380 2.66 -3.39 -0.36
CA ASP A 380 2.03 -2.18 -0.93
C ASP A 380 2.62 -0.87 -0.37
N PHE A 381 3.29 -0.92 0.80
CA PHE A 381 3.68 0.27 1.54
C PHE A 381 5.19 0.34 1.81
N GLU A 382 5.82 1.43 1.40
CA GLU A 382 7.23 1.69 1.73
C GLU A 382 7.39 2.15 3.18
N LYS A 383 6.44 2.96 3.67
CA LYS A 383 6.42 3.52 5.03
C LYS A 383 5.33 2.85 5.88
N THR A 384 5.29 3.19 7.17
CA THR A 384 4.18 2.79 8.04
C THR A 384 2.87 3.40 7.55
N CYS A 385 1.79 2.65 7.68
CA CYS A 385 0.45 3.04 7.27
C CYS A 385 -0.54 2.94 8.43
N LEU A 386 -1.68 3.64 8.29
CA LEU A 386 -2.86 3.44 9.10
C LEU A 386 -3.65 2.25 8.54
N VAL A 387 -3.86 1.22 9.34
CA VAL A 387 -4.68 0.06 8.99
C VAL A 387 -6.08 0.26 9.55
N ILE A 388 -7.08 0.23 8.67
CA ILE A 388 -8.50 0.28 9.04
C ILE A 388 -9.15 -1.03 8.59
N ILE A 389 -9.67 -1.81 9.53
CA ILE A 389 -10.28 -3.12 9.24
C ILE A 389 -11.72 -3.20 9.76
N ASP A 390 -12.63 -3.66 8.92
CA ASP A 390 -14.05 -3.79 9.24
C ASP A 390 -14.46 -5.27 9.23
N GLU A 391 -15.09 -5.71 10.33
CA GLU A 391 -15.45 -7.09 10.67
C GLU A 391 -14.45 -8.14 10.15
N PRO A 392 -13.19 -8.08 10.64
CA PRO A 392 -12.14 -9.02 10.23
C PRO A 392 -12.54 -10.49 10.38
N GLU A 393 -13.39 -10.81 11.36
CA GLU A 393 -13.81 -12.17 11.76
C GLU A 393 -14.52 -12.99 10.69
N ASN A 394 -15.08 -12.34 9.66
CA ASN A 394 -15.86 -13.00 8.64
C ASN A 394 -14.99 -14.03 7.88
N SER A 395 -15.50 -15.27 7.77
CA SER A 395 -14.83 -16.40 7.08
C SER A 395 -13.55 -16.95 7.75
N MET A 396 -13.30 -16.67 9.05
CA MET A 396 -12.14 -17.18 9.78
C MET A 396 -12.51 -18.06 10.99
N SER A 397 -11.61 -19.00 11.36
CA SER A 397 -11.72 -19.79 12.59
C SER A 397 -11.53 -18.94 13.86
N ILE A 398 -11.95 -19.46 15.01
CA ILE A 398 -11.82 -18.78 16.31
C ILE A 398 -10.34 -18.57 16.67
N GLU A 399 -9.49 -19.55 16.35
CA GLU A 399 -8.05 -19.49 16.58
C GLU A 399 -7.43 -18.33 15.79
N TRP A 400 -7.78 -18.19 14.52
CA TRP A 400 -7.27 -17.11 13.66
C TRP A 400 -7.76 -15.75 14.11
N GLN A 401 -9.03 -15.64 14.54
CA GLN A 401 -9.57 -14.39 15.08
C GLN A 401 -8.72 -13.87 16.25
N LYS A 402 -8.28 -14.74 17.16
CA LYS A 402 -7.46 -14.33 18.32
C LYS A 402 -6.07 -13.83 17.95
N MET A 403 -5.52 -14.28 16.81
CA MET A 403 -4.16 -13.99 16.36
C MET A 403 -4.08 -12.83 15.38
N LEU A 404 -5.15 -12.56 14.62
CA LEU A 404 -5.11 -11.66 13.47
C LEU A 404 -4.62 -10.24 13.80
N LEU A 405 -5.31 -9.53 14.70
CA LEU A 405 -4.95 -8.15 15.02
C LEU A 405 -3.56 -8.05 15.68
N PRO A 406 -3.17 -8.95 16.62
CA PRO A 406 -1.79 -9.02 17.08
C PRO A 406 -0.76 -9.17 15.96
N ASP A 407 -0.97 -10.09 15.01
CA ASP A 407 -0.03 -10.31 13.90
C ASP A 407 0.04 -9.10 12.94
N ILE A 408 -1.08 -8.40 12.71
CA ILE A 408 -1.08 -7.13 11.96
C ILE A 408 -0.22 -6.08 12.69
N LEU A 409 -0.35 -5.95 14.01
CA LEU A 409 0.40 -4.98 14.81
C LEU A 409 1.90 -5.33 14.91
N GLU A 410 2.26 -6.61 14.84
CA GLU A 410 3.66 -7.05 14.79
C GLU A 410 4.33 -6.75 13.45
N THR A 411 3.55 -6.47 12.40
CA THR A 411 4.08 -6.14 11.08
C THR A 411 4.74 -4.75 11.09
N PRO A 412 5.97 -4.59 10.56
CA PRO A 412 6.70 -3.31 10.62
C PRO A 412 6.01 -2.14 9.87
N LYS A 413 5.00 -2.43 9.04
CA LYS A 413 4.25 -1.45 8.25
C LYS A 413 2.99 -0.96 8.94
N CYS A 414 2.54 -1.57 10.04
CA CYS A 414 1.37 -1.10 10.78
C CYS A 414 1.76 0.01 11.78
N GLY A 415 1.48 1.26 11.43
CA GLY A 415 1.77 2.41 12.30
C GLY A 415 0.63 2.74 13.27
N TYR A 416 -0.61 2.46 12.88
CA TYR A 416 -1.80 2.61 13.71
C TYR A 416 -2.87 1.62 13.23
N LEU A 417 -3.60 0.98 14.15
CA LEU A 417 -4.69 0.06 13.83
C LEU A 417 -6.04 0.59 14.33
N ILE A 418 -7.01 0.70 13.43
CA ILE A 418 -8.42 0.93 13.74
C ILE A 418 -9.20 -0.29 13.29
N ALA A 419 -9.82 -1.01 14.21
CA ALA A 419 -10.64 -2.17 13.90
C ALA A 419 -12.08 -1.97 14.35
N ALA A 420 -13.05 -2.41 13.56
CA ALA A 420 -14.43 -2.55 13.97
C ALA A 420 -14.83 -4.03 13.91
N THR A 421 -15.44 -4.56 14.96
CA THR A 421 -15.77 -6.00 15.04
C THR A 421 -16.98 -6.25 15.92
N HIS A 422 -17.65 -7.38 15.66
CA HIS A 422 -18.66 -7.99 16.51
C HIS A 422 -18.13 -9.16 17.32
N SER A 423 -16.99 -9.72 16.91
CA SER A 423 -16.44 -10.92 17.51
C SER A 423 -15.63 -10.60 18.77
N PRO A 424 -16.00 -11.14 19.94
CA PRO A 424 -15.20 -11.01 21.14
C PRO A 424 -13.84 -11.69 21.02
N PHE A 425 -13.70 -12.68 20.14
CA PHE A 425 -12.45 -13.43 19.99
C PHE A 425 -11.33 -12.60 19.37
N ILE A 426 -11.67 -11.59 18.55
CA ILE A 426 -10.71 -10.70 17.89
C ILE A 426 -9.87 -9.89 18.90
N PHE A 427 -10.46 -9.48 20.02
CA PHE A 427 -9.82 -8.63 21.02
C PHE A 427 -9.64 -9.31 22.39
N ASN A 428 -9.98 -10.60 22.52
CA ASN A 428 -9.75 -11.39 23.74
C ASN A 428 -8.27 -11.77 23.92
N ASN A 429 -7.43 -10.75 24.03
CA ASN A 429 -5.98 -10.77 24.22
C ASN A 429 -5.56 -9.41 24.81
N LYS A 430 -4.30 -8.98 24.62
CA LYS A 430 -3.79 -7.69 25.12
C LYS A 430 -4.56 -6.47 24.58
N LEU A 431 -5.34 -6.64 23.51
CA LEU A 431 -6.09 -5.57 22.84
C LEU A 431 -7.41 -5.19 23.54
N ASN A 432 -7.84 -5.96 24.54
CA ASN A 432 -9.04 -5.64 25.31
C ASN A 432 -8.97 -4.24 25.94
N LEU A 433 -7.77 -3.78 26.34
CA LEU A 433 -7.53 -2.44 26.88
C LEU A 433 -7.73 -1.29 25.88
N HIS A 434 -7.75 -1.61 24.57
CA HIS A 434 -7.95 -0.66 23.48
C HIS A 434 -9.34 -0.81 22.83
N THR A 435 -10.21 -1.61 23.45
CA THR A 435 -11.54 -1.93 22.92
C THR A 435 -12.61 -1.10 23.64
N VAL A 436 -13.44 -0.41 22.86
CA VAL A 436 -14.53 0.42 23.38
C VAL A 436 -15.79 0.15 22.58
N ALA A 437 -16.94 0.18 23.25
CA ALA A 437 -18.21 0.00 22.58
C ALA A 437 -18.63 1.29 21.84
N LEU A 438 -18.96 1.20 20.55
CA LEU A 438 -19.28 2.37 19.71
C LEU A 438 -20.48 3.16 20.23
N ASN A 439 -21.43 2.48 20.89
CA ASN A 439 -22.57 3.13 21.54
C ASN A 439 -22.17 4.13 22.63
N GLU A 440 -20.99 4.00 23.26
CA GLU A 440 -20.46 4.99 24.21
C GLU A 440 -20.11 6.32 23.51
N TYR A 441 -19.90 6.29 22.20
CA TYR A 441 -19.59 7.44 21.36
C TYR A 441 -20.79 7.98 20.59
N ILE A 442 -21.96 7.35 20.71
CA ILE A 442 -23.19 7.74 20.01
C ILE A 442 -24.09 8.55 20.95
N ARG A 443 -24.61 9.67 20.46
CA ARG A 443 -25.67 10.46 21.10
C ARG A 443 -26.81 10.64 20.11
N ARG A 444 -28.05 10.75 20.59
CA ARG A 444 -29.16 11.16 19.71
C ARG A 444 -29.00 12.64 19.37
N SER A 445 -29.16 12.96 18.10
CA SER A 445 -29.16 14.36 17.65
C SER A 445 -30.47 15.01 18.10
N ASP A 446 -30.38 16.23 18.64
CA ASP A 446 -31.53 17.06 19.04
C ASP A 446 -32.24 17.72 17.85
#